data_AF-A0A7Y4UKI2-F1
#
_entry.id   AF-A0A7Y4UKI2-F1
#
_cell.length_a   1.000
_cell.length_b   1.000
_cell.length_c   1.000
_cell.angle_alpha   90.00
_cell.angle_beta   90.00
_cell.angle_gamma   90.00
#
_symmetry.space_group_name_H-M   'P 1'
#
loop_
_entity.id
_entity.type
_entity.pdbx_description
1 polymer ?
#
loop_
_entity_poly.entity_id
_entity_poly.type
_entity_poly.pdbx_seq_one_letter_code
_entity_poly.pdbx_strand_id
1 'polypeptide(L)'
;MQALWQDLRFGARMLLKQPGFTLIAVLTLALGIGANTAIFSVVNAVLLRALPFSEPARLVMVYEKKEGNSYDTVSYQDFNDLRAQCRTCERLAAVSPVWTLNLTGAGDAQQLRG
;
A
#
# COMPACT_ATOMS: atom_id res chain seq x y z
N MET A 1 -43.58 -14.01 -1.64
CA MET A 1 -42.69 -13.62 -2.78
C MET A 1 -43.31 -12.61 -3.74
N GLN A 2 -44.61 -12.67 -4.05
CA GLN A 2 -45.25 -11.73 -4.99
C GLN A 2 -45.22 -10.26 -4.52
N ALA A 3 -45.35 -10.01 -3.22
CA ALA A 3 -45.27 -8.66 -2.65
C ALA A 3 -43.90 -7.99 -2.89
N LEU A 4 -42.79 -8.68 -2.59
CA LEU A 4 -41.44 -8.17 -2.81
C LEU A 4 -41.17 -7.79 -4.27
N TRP A 5 -41.70 -8.57 -5.22
CA TRP A 5 -41.56 -8.28 -6.65
C TRP A 5 -42.40 -7.06 -7.08
N GLN A 6 -43.60 -6.91 -6.52
CA GLN A 6 -44.43 -5.72 -6.73
C GLN A 6 -43.76 -4.47 -6.15
N ASP A 7 -43.20 -4.56 -4.95
CA ASP A 7 -42.54 -3.43 -4.28
C ASP A 7 -41.30 -2.96 -5.05
N LEU A 8 -40.45 -3.89 -5.51
CA LEU A 8 -39.29 -3.59 -6.36
C LEU A 8 -39.71 -2.91 -7.67
N ARG A 9 -40.76 -3.43 -8.33
CA ARG A 9 -41.27 -2.87 -9.59
C ARG A 9 -41.86 -1.48 -9.37
N PHE A 10 -42.57 -1.29 -8.25
CA PHE A 10 -43.17 -0.01 -7.89
C PHE A 10 -42.10 1.04 -7.56
N GLY A 11 -41.08 0.66 -6.78
CA GLY A 11 -39.92 1.48 -6.45
C GLY A 11 -39.12 1.89 -7.70
N ALA A 12 -38.83 0.95 -8.60
CA ALA A 12 -38.15 1.26 -9.86
C ALA A 12 -38.94 2.25 -10.72
N ARG A 13 -40.27 2.10 -10.77
CA ARG A 13 -41.14 3.04 -11.50
C ARG A 13 -41.17 4.43 -10.85
N MET A 14 -41.04 4.50 -9.53
CA MET A 14 -40.97 5.76 -8.79
C MET A 14 -39.64 6.49 -9.06
N LEU A 15 -38.52 5.76 -9.09
CA LEU A 15 -37.20 6.32 -9.45
C LEU A 15 -37.19 6.88 -10.88
N LEU A 16 -37.80 6.16 -11.84
CA LEU A 16 -37.92 6.63 -13.23
C LEU A 16 -38.82 7.86 -13.39
N LYS A 17 -39.76 8.10 -12.46
CA LYS A 17 -40.61 9.30 -12.47
C LYS A 17 -39.91 10.55 -11.95
N GLN A 18 -38.84 10.40 -11.15
CA GLN A 18 -38.05 11.51 -10.61
C GLN A 18 -36.57 11.36 -11.01
N PRO A 19 -36.24 11.56 -12.29
CA PRO A 19 -34.90 11.27 -12.82
C PRO A 19 -33.81 12.17 -12.21
N GLY A 20 -34.09 13.43 -11.90
CA GLY A 20 -33.10 14.34 -11.31
C GLY A 20 -32.63 13.92 -9.92
N PHE A 21 -33.57 13.61 -9.02
CA PHE A 21 -33.26 13.12 -7.68
C PHE A 21 -32.54 11.76 -7.73
N THR A 22 -33.06 10.84 -8.56
CA THR A 22 -32.47 9.52 -8.75
C THR A 22 -31.03 9.61 -9.24
N LEU A 23 -30.75 10.50 -10.20
CA LEU A 23 -29.39 10.69 -10.73
C LEU A 23 -28.43 11.15 -9.63
N ILE A 24 -28.82 12.16 -8.84
CA ILE A 24 -28.00 12.66 -7.73
C ILE A 24 -27.75 11.54 -6.71
N ALA A 25 -28.80 10.82 -6.29
CA ALA A 25 -28.68 9.73 -5.35
C ALA A 25 -27.73 8.62 -5.84
N VAL A 26 -27.86 8.23 -7.11
CA VAL A 26 -26.98 7.23 -7.75
C VAL A 26 -25.54 7.72 -7.81
N LEU A 27 -25.30 8.97 -8.20
CA LEU A 27 -23.97 9.56 -8.26
C LEU A 27 -23.31 9.62 -6.88
N THR A 28 -24.05 10.04 -5.85
CA THR A 28 -23.54 10.08 -4.47
C THR A 28 -23.18 8.69 -3.96
N LEU A 29 -24.04 7.70 -4.20
CA LEU A 29 -23.76 6.29 -3.87
C LEU A 29 -22.54 5.76 -4.62
N ALA A 30 -22.46 6.01 -5.93
CA ALA A 30 -21.34 5.58 -6.75
C ALA A 30 -20.02 6.21 -6.29
N LEU A 31 -20.02 7.50 -5.94
CA LEU A 31 -18.85 8.19 -5.39
C LEU A 31 -18.43 7.61 -4.04
N GLY A 32 -19.35 7.39 -3.11
CA GLY A 32 -19.03 6.82 -1.80
C GLY A 32 -18.48 5.40 -1.89
N ILE A 33 -19.12 4.54 -2.70
CA ILE A 33 -18.68 3.15 -2.91
C ILE A 33 -17.34 3.14 -3.66
N GLY A 34 -17.23 3.93 -4.73
CA GLY A 34 -16.05 4.01 -5.58
C GLY A 34 -14.83 4.56 -4.85
N ALA A 35 -14.99 5.61 -4.05
CA ALA A 35 -13.91 6.19 -3.27
C ALA A 35 -13.34 5.19 -2.26
N ASN A 36 -14.20 4.52 -1.48
CA ASN A 36 -13.77 3.50 -0.53
C ASN A 36 -13.08 2.33 -1.25
N THR A 37 -13.65 1.86 -2.36
CA THR A 37 -13.07 0.77 -3.16
C THR A 37 -11.72 1.17 -3.75
N ALA A 38 -11.57 2.41 -4.25
CA ALA A 38 -10.34 2.92 -4.82
C ALA A 38 -9.22 3.02 -3.76
N ILE A 39 -9.54 3.55 -2.57
CA ILE A 39 -8.59 3.63 -1.46
C ILE A 39 -8.10 2.22 -1.10
N PHE A 40 -9.01 1.26 -0.88
CA PHE A 40 -8.62 -0.11 -0.56
C PHE A 40 -7.86 -0.79 -1.69
N SER A 41 -8.20 -0.52 -2.96
CA SER A 41 -7.49 -1.07 -4.11
C SER A 41 -6.06 -0.53 -4.20
N VAL A 42 -5.85 0.77 -3.96
CA VAL A 42 -4.51 1.38 -3.97
C VAL A 42 -3.68 0.88 -2.79
N VAL A 43 -4.26 0.87 -1.59
CA VAL A 43 -3.62 0.29 -0.40
C VAL A 43 -3.23 -1.16 -0.67
N ASN A 44 -4.13 -1.96 -1.24
CA ASN A 44 -3.82 -3.33 -1.56
C ASN A 44 -2.74 -3.46 -2.63
N ALA A 45 -2.74 -2.60 -3.66
CA ALA A 45 -1.76 -2.66 -4.74
C ALA A 45 -0.36 -2.16 -4.34
N VAL A 46 -0.28 -1.20 -3.41
CA VAL A 46 0.97 -0.53 -3.03
C VAL A 46 1.53 -1.07 -1.71
N LEU A 47 0.69 -1.27 -0.70
CA LEU A 47 1.12 -1.70 0.64
C LEU A 47 1.03 -3.22 0.84
N LEU A 48 0.02 -3.88 0.26
CA LEU A 48 -0.26 -5.30 0.53
C LEU A 48 0.10 -6.24 -0.61
N ARG A 49 0.38 -5.71 -1.81
CA ARG A 49 0.77 -6.55 -2.94
C ARG A 49 2.09 -7.18 -2.56
N ALA A 50 2.04 -8.50 -2.43
CA ALA A 50 3.22 -9.29 -2.15
C ALA A 50 4.36 -8.86 -3.07
N LEU A 51 5.49 -8.50 -2.46
CA LEU A 51 6.74 -8.31 -3.16
C LEU A 51 6.94 -9.48 -4.13
N PRO A 52 7.51 -9.27 -5.34
CA PRO A 52 7.61 -10.28 -6.40
C PRO A 52 8.62 -11.40 -6.08
N PHE A 53 8.40 -12.08 -4.96
CA PHE A 53 9.13 -13.23 -4.46
C PHE A 53 8.15 -14.41 -4.39
N SER A 54 8.62 -15.60 -4.74
CA SER A 54 7.79 -16.81 -4.81
C SER A 54 7.13 -17.18 -3.47
N GLU A 55 7.70 -16.74 -2.34
CA GLU A 55 7.23 -17.03 -0.98
C GLU A 55 7.29 -15.79 -0.07
N PRO A 56 6.39 -14.80 -0.25
CA PRO A 56 6.46 -13.52 0.45
C PRO A 56 6.29 -13.65 1.96
N ALA A 57 5.59 -14.70 2.44
CA ALA A 57 5.39 -14.97 3.86
C ALA A 57 6.66 -15.41 4.60
N ARG A 58 7.73 -15.80 3.88
CA ARG A 58 9.03 -16.17 4.45
C ARG A 58 10.02 -14.99 4.49
N LEU A 59 9.60 -13.81 4.03
CA LEU A 59 10.44 -12.61 4.07
C LEU A 59 10.44 -12.04 5.50
N VAL A 60 11.64 -11.80 6.02
CA VAL A 60 11.86 -11.18 7.33
C VAL A 60 12.80 -9.99 7.17
N MET A 61 12.54 -8.93 7.92
CA MET A 61 13.40 -7.75 7.97
C MET A 61 14.21 -7.77 9.27
N VAL A 62 15.53 -7.64 9.15
CA VAL A 62 16.45 -7.65 10.29
C VAL A 62 16.81 -6.21 10.60
N TYR A 63 16.64 -5.83 11.86
CA TYR A 63 16.96 -4.50 12.38
C TYR A 63 17.94 -4.63 13.55
N GLU A 64 18.81 -3.64 13.70
CA GLU A 64 19.60 -3.48 14.91
C GLU A 64 18.79 -2.79 15.99
N LYS A 65 19.04 -3.17 17.25
CA LYS A 65 18.46 -2.49 18.41
C LYS A 65 19.56 -1.62 19.04
N LYS A 66 19.37 -0.31 19.06
CA LYS A 66 20.24 0.63 19.78
C LYS A 66 19.54 1.19 21.00
N GLU A 67 20.28 1.48 22.06
CA GLU A 67 19.72 2.15 23.25
C GLU A 67 19.10 3.49 22.84
N GLY A 68 17.80 3.66 23.11
CA GLY A 68 17.05 4.89 22.84
C GLY A 68 16.25 4.92 21.54
N ASN A 69 16.44 3.98 20.60
CA ASN A 69 15.63 3.90 19.37
C ASN A 69 15.05 2.50 19.15
N SER A 70 13.80 2.43 18.69
CA SER A 70 13.07 1.15 18.70
C SER A 70 13.58 0.14 17.67
N TYR A 71 14.12 0.60 16.53
CA TYR A 71 14.79 -0.21 15.50
C TYR A 71 15.68 0.71 14.65
N ASP A 72 16.92 0.30 14.37
CA ASP A 72 17.88 1.01 13.51
C ASP A 72 18.38 0.10 12.37
N THR A 73 18.90 0.70 11.31
CA THR A 73 19.46 -0.04 10.18
C THR A 73 20.73 -0.77 10.58
N VAL A 74 20.88 -2.00 10.09
CA VAL A 74 22.06 -2.84 10.31
C VAL A 74 23.29 -2.20 9.68
N SER A 75 24.40 -2.10 10.41
CA SER A 75 25.66 -1.58 9.89
C SER A 75 26.22 -2.51 8.80
N TYR A 76 27.02 -1.98 7.88
CA TYR A 76 27.59 -2.81 6.80
C TYR A 76 28.48 -3.95 7.34
N GLN A 77 29.17 -3.73 8.45
CA GLN A 77 30.01 -4.74 9.09
C GLN A 77 29.15 -5.83 9.72
N ASP A 78 28.14 -5.44 10.49
CA ASP A 78 27.20 -6.38 11.11
C ASP A 78 26.41 -7.18 10.07
N PHE A 79 26.09 -6.57 8.91
CA PHE A 79 25.49 -7.28 7.79
C PHE A 79 26.42 -8.39 7.25
N ASN A 80 27.72 -8.13 7.11
CA ASN A 80 28.67 -9.15 6.65
C ASN A 80 28.80 -10.29 7.66
N ASP A 81 28.81 -9.97 8.96
CA ASP A 81 28.86 -10.97 10.03
C ASP A 81 27.58 -11.82 10.05
N LEU A 82 26.41 -11.18 9.96
CA LEU A 82 25.13 -11.87 9.81
C LEU A 82 25.10 -12.75 8.56
N ARG A 83 25.61 -12.26 7.43
CA ARG A 83 25.67 -13.04 6.18
C ARG A 83 26.58 -14.26 6.31
N ALA A 84 27.67 -14.16 7.06
CA ALA A 84 28.61 -15.26 7.27
C ALA A 84 28.09 -16.30 8.26
N GLN A 85 27.28 -15.90 9.24
CA GLN A 85 26.92 -16.74 10.39
C GLN A 85 25.46 -17.19 10.41
N CYS A 86 24.57 -16.54 9.66
CA CYS A 86 23.14 -16.87 9.67
C CYS A 86 22.89 -18.23 9.01
N ARG A 87 22.27 -19.15 9.76
CA ARG A 87 21.87 -20.49 9.28
C ARG A 87 20.37 -20.66 9.11
N THR A 88 19.58 -19.69 9.59
CA THR A 88 18.12 -19.72 9.55
C THR A 88 17.54 -19.06 8.30
N CYS A 89 18.28 -18.14 7.69
CA CYS A 89 17.90 -17.47 6.45
C CYS A 89 18.53 -18.18 5.24
N GLU A 90 17.74 -18.46 4.20
CA GLU A 90 18.23 -19.05 2.95
C GLU A 90 19.09 -18.07 2.15
N ARG A 91 18.71 -16.79 2.14
CA ARG A 91 19.43 -15.69 1.51
C ARG A 91 19.29 -14.41 2.34
N LEU A 92 20.37 -13.63 2.41
CA LEU A 92 20.38 -12.29 2.98
C LEU A 92 20.76 -11.26 1.91
N ALA A 93 20.04 -10.15 1.90
CA ALA A 93 20.31 -9.00 1.04
C ALA A 93 20.23 -7.73 1.89
N ALA A 94 21.15 -6.79 1.64
CA ALA A 94 21.08 -5.46 2.20
C ALA A 94 20.15 -4.61 1.34
N VAL A 95 19.18 -3.95 1.97
CA VAL A 95 18.32 -2.98 1.33
C VAL A 95 18.51 -1.65 2.02
N SER A 96 19.06 -0.68 1.28
CA SER A 96 19.07 0.71 1.72
C SER A 96 17.82 1.38 1.19
N PRO A 97 17.05 2.12 2.00
CA PRO A 97 16.15 3.11 1.43
C PRO A 97 17.01 3.98 0.52
N VAL A 98 16.66 4.15 -0.75
CA VAL A 98 17.42 5.02 -1.64
C VAL A 98 17.26 6.44 -1.09
N TRP A 99 18.20 6.88 -0.26
CA TRP A 99 18.29 8.27 0.19
C TRP A 99 18.88 9.05 -0.98
N THR A 100 18.02 9.63 -1.80
CA THR A 100 18.45 10.61 -2.79
C THR A 100 18.84 11.87 -2.05
N LEU A 101 20.14 12.09 -1.87
CA LEU A 101 20.66 13.32 -1.28
C LEU A 101 20.73 14.36 -2.39
N ASN A 102 19.89 15.39 -2.30
CA ASN A 102 19.99 16.53 -3.21
C ASN A 102 21.06 17.48 -2.66
N LEU A 103 22.20 17.55 -3.34
CA LEU A 103 23.25 18.51 -3.01
C LEU A 103 22.92 19.83 -3.70
N THR A 104 22.68 20.87 -2.92
CA THR A 104 22.46 22.24 -3.40
C THR A 104 23.56 23.16 -2.89
N GLY A 105 24.07 24.05 -3.75
CA GLY A 105 25.18 24.97 -3.45
C GLY A 105 25.30 26.07 -4.51
N ALA A 106 26.53 26.53 -4.81
CA ALA A 106 26.77 27.59 -5.81
C ALA A 106 26.59 27.14 -7.28
N GLY A 107 26.15 25.90 -7.52
CA GLY A 107 25.88 25.34 -8.85
C GLY A 107 24.54 24.60 -8.89
N ASP A 108 24.26 23.94 -10.01
CA ASP A 108 23.00 23.21 -10.21
C ASP A 108 22.81 22.10 -9.18
N ALA A 109 21.57 21.91 -8.75
CA ALA A 109 21.21 20.85 -7.82
C ALA A 109 21.53 19.49 -8.43
N GLN A 110 22.38 18.71 -7.75
CA GLN A 110 22.71 17.35 -8.18
C GLN A 110 22.13 16.33 -7.20
N GLN A 111 21.44 15.34 -7.77
CA GLN A 111 20.93 14.21 -7.02
C GLN A 111 22.04 13.17 -6.87
N LEU A 112 22.53 13.02 -5.64
CA LEU A 112 23.49 11.98 -5.29
C LEU A 112 22.72 10.72 -4.91
N ARG A 113 23.07 9.60 -5.57
CA ARG A 113 22.57 8.26 -5.22
C ARG A 113 23.63 7.59 -4.34
N GLY A 114 23.27 7.33 -3.09
CA GLY A 114 24.03 6.49 -2.16
C GLY A 114 23.66 5.02 -2.27
#